data_AF-A0A9D7XCC2-F1
#
_entry.id   AF-A0A9D7XCC2-F1
#
_cell.length_a   1.000
_cell.length_b   1.000
_cell.length_c   1.000
_cell.angle_alpha   90.00
_cell.angle_beta   90.00
_cell.angle_gamma   90.00
#
_symmetry.space_group_name_H-M   'P 1'
#
loop_
_entity.id
_entity.type
_entity.pdbx_description
1 polymer ?
#
loop_
_entity_poly.entity_id
_entity_poly.type
_entity_poly.pdbx_seq_one_letter_code
_entity_poly.pdbx_strand_id
1 'polypeptide(L)'
;MEIQTPAMGANGATPERCSRADFARLLRVDPANVSRWAHANRIKFDEAGRVLVRESLEQLLMTLDPTRGGSGATRGVGSGGTLDLVRQMLERLGNPPVVVDPAAAIDPACLVDVREIASDRARLMRAQADRVEMQNAITRRELAPVSLMGNVLARAGTRAGRMLDTIPGEIRRRQPEINADALAAVAGIIAKVRNAVANLTLADLLSDSPEDEGSARAAPDWESR
;
A
#
# COMPACT_ATOMS: atom_id res chain seq x y z
N MET A 1 37.18 -29.66 -21.64
CA MET A 1 36.56 -30.20 -20.42
C MET A 1 35.20 -29.54 -20.31
N GLU A 2 34.21 -30.10 -21.01
CA GLU A 2 32.88 -29.52 -21.15
C GLU A 2 32.14 -29.60 -19.81
N ILE A 3 31.72 -28.44 -19.29
CA ILE A 3 30.86 -28.36 -18.12
C ILE A 3 29.45 -28.71 -18.60
N GLN A 4 29.14 -29.99 -18.52
CA GLN A 4 27.82 -30.54 -18.83
C GLN A 4 26.82 -29.91 -17.84
N THR A 5 26.05 -28.95 -18.34
CA THR A 5 24.92 -28.36 -17.63
C THR A 5 23.83 -29.43 -17.61
N PRO A 6 23.42 -29.99 -16.46
CA PRO A 6 22.31 -30.92 -16.47
C PRO A 6 21.05 -30.15 -16.85
N ALA A 7 20.45 -30.59 -17.95
CA ALA A 7 19.19 -30.10 -18.46
C ALA A 7 18.14 -30.10 -17.34
N MET A 8 17.54 -28.94 -17.12
CA MET A 8 16.29 -28.82 -16.40
C MET A 8 15.26 -29.64 -17.20
N GLY A 9 14.92 -30.83 -16.69
CA GLY A 9 13.96 -31.71 -17.35
C GLY A 9 12.68 -30.94 -17.67
N ALA A 10 12.17 -31.11 -18.89
CA ALA A 10 10.99 -30.43 -19.42
C ALA A 10 9.66 -30.78 -18.71
N ASN A 11 9.72 -31.46 -17.56
CA ASN A 11 8.63 -31.66 -16.63
C ASN A 11 9.12 -31.16 -15.28
N GLY A 12 8.34 -30.32 -14.59
CA GLY A 12 8.66 -29.74 -13.27
C GLY A 12 8.82 -30.73 -12.11
N ALA A 13 9.28 -31.95 -12.38
CA ALA A 13 9.63 -32.98 -11.42
C ALA A 13 11.03 -32.71 -10.84
N THR A 14 11.08 -32.55 -9.53
CA THR A 14 12.33 -32.48 -8.77
C THR A 14 13.12 -33.79 -8.93
N PRO A 15 14.43 -33.74 -9.24
CA PRO A 15 15.24 -34.94 -9.47
C PRO A 15 15.35 -35.76 -8.18
N GLU A 16 15.19 -37.09 -8.26
CA GLU A 16 15.31 -37.98 -7.10
C GLU A 16 16.73 -37.97 -6.50
N ARG A 17 17.75 -37.76 -7.35
CA ARG A 17 19.17 -37.71 -6.97
C ARG A 17 19.86 -36.54 -7.63
N CYS A 18 20.69 -35.80 -6.90
CA CYS A 18 21.43 -34.68 -7.48
C CYS A 18 22.84 -34.50 -6.87
N SER A 19 23.69 -33.72 -7.52
CA SER A 19 24.99 -33.36 -6.96
C SER A 19 24.83 -32.40 -5.77
N ARG A 20 25.85 -32.28 -4.91
CA ARG A 20 25.82 -31.32 -3.79
C ARG A 20 25.67 -29.87 -4.26
N ALA A 21 26.26 -29.52 -5.40
CA ALA A 21 26.17 -28.19 -5.98
C ALA A 21 24.75 -27.91 -6.49
N ASP A 22 24.11 -28.90 -7.12
CA ASP A 22 22.74 -28.78 -7.59
C ASP A 22 21.75 -28.72 -6.43
N PHE A 23 21.99 -29.50 -5.36
CA PHE A 23 21.22 -29.44 -4.13
C PHE A 23 21.28 -28.05 -3.45
N ALA A 24 22.47 -27.42 -3.43
CA ALA A 24 22.64 -26.06 -2.90
C ALA A 24 21.85 -25.03 -3.72
N ARG A 25 21.90 -25.12 -5.06
CA ARG A 25 21.11 -24.27 -5.96
C ARG A 25 19.61 -24.49 -5.77
N LEU A 26 19.20 -25.74 -5.63
CA LEU A 26 17.81 -26.14 -5.45
C LEU A 26 17.22 -25.52 -4.18
N LEU A 27 17.99 -25.50 -3.09
CA LEU A 27 17.60 -24.90 -1.82
C LEU A 27 17.92 -23.41 -1.69
N ARG A 28 18.50 -22.80 -2.72
CA ARG A 28 18.98 -21.39 -2.72
C ARG A 28 19.85 -21.06 -1.50
N VAL A 29 20.70 -22.01 -1.11
CA VAL A 29 21.63 -21.86 0.02
C VAL A 29 23.08 -21.91 -0.45
N ASP A 30 23.95 -21.30 0.35
CA ASP A 30 25.39 -21.37 0.11
C ASP A 30 25.87 -22.85 0.13
N PRO A 31 26.68 -23.29 -0.86
CA PRO A 31 27.27 -24.64 -0.89
C PRO A 31 28.03 -25.03 0.38
N ALA A 32 28.59 -24.06 1.12
CA ALA A 32 29.23 -24.29 2.40
C ALA A 32 28.23 -24.81 3.46
N ASN A 33 26.97 -24.38 3.42
CA ASN A 33 25.94 -24.90 4.33
C ASN A 33 25.61 -26.36 4.02
N VAL A 34 25.51 -26.73 2.75
CA VAL A 34 25.30 -28.13 2.33
C VAL A 34 26.47 -29.01 2.77
N SER A 35 27.70 -28.48 2.69
CA SER A 35 28.89 -29.18 3.15
C SER A 35 28.88 -29.36 4.67
N ARG A 36 28.47 -28.36 5.45
CA ARG A 36 28.28 -28.46 6.91
C ARG A 36 27.20 -29.48 7.27
N TRP A 37 26.08 -29.49 6.56
CA TRP A 37 25.01 -30.48 6.77
C TRP A 37 25.46 -31.91 6.44
N ALA A 38 26.32 -32.08 5.43
CA ALA A 38 26.95 -33.37 5.12
C ALA A 38 27.79 -33.88 6.30
N HIS A 39 28.68 -33.03 6.84
CA HIS A 39 29.54 -33.39 7.99
C HIS A 39 28.72 -33.64 9.26
N ALA A 40 27.60 -32.94 9.42
CA ALA A 40 26.68 -33.13 10.54
C ALA A 40 25.70 -34.31 10.35
N ASN A 41 25.86 -35.12 9.29
CA ASN A 41 24.96 -36.22 8.93
C ASN A 41 23.48 -35.80 8.87
N ARG A 42 23.19 -34.64 8.29
CA ARG A 42 21.82 -34.11 8.13
C ARG A 42 21.25 -34.29 6.72
N ILE A 43 22.05 -34.81 5.79
CA ILE A 43 21.66 -35.12 4.42
C ILE A 43 22.16 -36.53 4.05
N LYS A 44 21.40 -37.25 3.23
CA LYS A 44 21.72 -38.63 2.82
C LYS A 44 22.34 -38.67 1.43
N PHE A 45 23.23 -39.64 1.26
CA PHE A 45 23.90 -39.91 0.00
C PHE A 45 23.58 -41.32 -0.49
N ASP A 46 23.55 -41.52 -1.79
CA ASP A 46 23.56 -42.85 -2.40
C ASP A 46 24.97 -43.47 -2.34
N GLU A 47 25.08 -44.75 -2.70
CA GLU A 47 26.37 -45.47 -2.78
C GLU A 47 27.37 -44.82 -3.76
N ALA A 48 26.88 -43.99 -4.69
CA ALA A 48 27.66 -43.24 -5.65
C ALA A 48 28.02 -41.81 -5.17
N GLY A 49 27.68 -41.44 -3.92
CA GLY A 49 28.01 -40.15 -3.32
C GLY A 49 27.12 -38.96 -3.75
N ARG A 50 26.00 -39.21 -4.42
CA ARG A 50 25.00 -38.20 -4.82
C ARG A 50 23.96 -38.01 -3.72
N VAL A 51 23.42 -36.79 -3.60
CA VAL A 51 22.41 -36.46 -2.59
C VAL A 51 21.08 -37.09 -2.97
N LEU A 52 20.50 -37.85 -2.04
CA LEU A 52 19.14 -38.37 -2.12
C LEU A 52 18.16 -37.25 -1.74
N VAL A 53 17.46 -36.66 -2.71
CA VAL A 53 16.81 -35.35 -2.52
C VAL A 53 15.65 -35.44 -1.52
N ARG A 54 14.75 -36.42 -1.65
CA ARG A 54 13.59 -36.56 -0.75
C ARG A 54 14.04 -36.82 0.68
N GLU A 55 14.87 -37.83 0.87
CA GLU A 55 15.33 -38.31 2.17
C GLU A 55 16.19 -37.26 2.88
N SER A 56 17.00 -36.51 2.12
CA SER A 56 17.78 -35.39 2.67
C SER A 56 16.89 -34.23 3.09
N LEU A 57 15.84 -33.91 2.33
CA LEU A 57 14.87 -32.87 2.71
C LEU A 57 14.07 -33.26 3.95
N GLU A 58 13.63 -34.52 4.06
CA GLU A 58 12.96 -35.05 5.25
C GLU A 58 13.87 -34.99 6.48
N GLN A 59 15.13 -35.39 6.33
CA GLN A 59 16.10 -35.37 7.43
C GLN A 59 16.48 -33.94 7.83
N LEU A 60 16.59 -33.01 6.87
CA LEU A 60 16.78 -31.59 7.16
C LEU A 60 15.58 -31.01 7.91
N LEU A 61 14.35 -31.35 7.50
CA LEU A 61 13.14 -30.90 8.21
C LEU A 61 13.14 -31.41 9.67
N MET A 62 13.53 -32.66 9.90
CA MET A 62 13.61 -33.22 11.26
C MET A 62 14.72 -32.62 12.13
N THR A 63 15.85 -32.22 11.53
CA THR A 63 17.06 -31.80 12.26
C THR A 63 17.26 -30.28 12.35
N LEU A 64 16.58 -29.51 11.50
CA LEU A 64 16.59 -28.05 11.51
C LEU A 64 15.31 -27.45 12.12
N ASP A 65 14.35 -28.28 12.55
CA ASP A 65 13.14 -27.81 13.23
C ASP A 65 13.51 -27.03 14.52
N PRO A 66 13.26 -25.71 14.59
CA PRO A 66 13.62 -24.89 15.74
C PRO A 66 12.83 -25.25 17.01
N THR A 67 11.77 -26.06 16.90
CA THR A 67 10.98 -26.55 18.05
C THR A 67 11.62 -27.75 18.75
N ARG A 68 12.61 -28.42 18.13
CA ARG A 68 13.45 -29.44 18.76
C ARG A 68 14.88 -28.92 18.92
N GLY A 69 15.17 -28.44 20.12
CA GLY A 69 16.33 -27.61 20.46
C GLY A 69 17.69 -28.07 19.92
N GLY A 70 18.39 -27.11 19.32
CA GLY A 70 19.82 -27.15 19.01
C GLY A 70 20.27 -25.75 18.58
N SER A 71 21.02 -25.05 19.45
CA SER A 71 21.50 -23.68 19.26
C SER A 71 22.33 -23.51 17.97
N GLY A 72 21.67 -23.15 16.88
CA GLY A 72 22.31 -22.92 15.60
C GLY A 72 21.34 -22.38 14.55
N ALA A 73 20.36 -21.57 14.96
CA ALA A 73 19.49 -20.87 14.03
C ALA A 73 20.35 -19.88 13.22
N THR A 74 20.51 -20.16 11.93
CA THR A 74 21.03 -19.20 10.96
C THR A 74 20.13 -17.97 10.99
N ARG A 75 20.58 -16.89 11.65
CA ARG A 75 19.94 -15.58 11.56
C ARG A 75 20.12 -15.08 10.12
N GLY A 76 19.05 -15.19 9.34
CA GLY A 76 18.86 -14.46 8.10
C GLY A 76 17.49 -13.81 8.15
N VAL A 77 17.46 -12.53 8.47
CA VAL A 77 16.26 -11.70 8.48
C VAL A 77 15.79 -11.55 7.02
N GLY A 78 14.63 -12.12 6.70
CA GLY A 78 14.01 -12.03 5.38
C GLY A 78 12.99 -13.16 5.19
N SER A 79 11.77 -12.79 4.83
CA SER A 79 10.62 -13.67 4.58
C SER A 79 10.98 -14.96 3.79
N GLY A 80 10.67 -16.14 4.36
CA GLY A 80 10.79 -17.45 3.70
C GLY A 80 12.13 -18.16 3.96
N GLY A 81 12.30 -18.73 5.17
CA GLY A 81 13.54 -19.41 5.54
C GLY A 81 13.77 -20.70 4.75
N THR A 82 14.99 -21.24 4.78
CA THR A 82 15.35 -22.54 4.16
C THR A 82 14.37 -23.66 4.54
N LEU A 83 13.80 -23.63 5.76
CA LEU A 83 12.78 -24.58 6.22
C LEU A 83 11.45 -24.48 5.45
N ASP A 84 11.01 -23.28 5.09
CA ASP A 84 9.78 -23.09 4.31
C ASP A 84 9.97 -23.60 2.89
N LEU A 85 11.16 -23.40 2.32
CA LEU A 85 11.52 -23.94 1.02
C LEU A 85 11.61 -25.48 1.06
N VAL A 86 12.22 -26.05 2.11
CA VAL A 86 12.28 -27.51 2.32
C VAL A 86 10.86 -28.09 2.46
N ARG A 87 9.96 -27.44 3.21
CA ARG A 87 8.54 -27.85 3.31
C ARG A 87 7.83 -27.83 1.96
N GLN A 88 7.93 -26.71 1.23
CA GLN A 88 7.30 -26.56 -0.08
C GLN A 88 7.82 -27.61 -1.08
N MET A 89 9.10 -27.95 -1.00
CA MET A 89 9.70 -28.98 -1.85
C MET A 89 9.24 -30.40 -1.50
N LEU A 90 9.12 -30.73 -0.22
CA LEU A 90 8.55 -32.01 0.21
C LEU A 90 7.08 -32.14 -0.18
N GLU A 91 6.31 -31.06 -0.09
CA GLU A 91 4.91 -31.01 -0.55
C GLU A 91 4.80 -31.23 -2.06
N ARG A 92 5.68 -30.61 -2.85
CA ARG A 92 5.79 -30.83 -4.30
C ARG A 92 6.26 -32.24 -4.69
N LEU A 93 7.05 -32.89 -3.83
CA LEU A 93 7.47 -34.28 -4.03
C LEU A 93 6.39 -35.27 -3.59
N GLY A 94 5.59 -34.94 -2.58
CA GLY A 94 4.47 -35.75 -2.09
C GLY A 94 3.23 -35.66 -2.98
N ASN A 95 3.05 -34.52 -3.67
CA ASN A 95 2.00 -34.30 -4.64
C ASN A 95 2.66 -34.15 -6.02
N PRO A 96 2.78 -35.23 -6.83
CA PRO A 96 3.37 -35.11 -8.15
C PRO A 96 2.63 -34.02 -8.93
N PRO A 97 3.31 -33.21 -9.77
CA PRO A 97 2.61 -32.25 -10.60
C PRO A 97 1.57 -33.04 -11.39
N VAL A 98 0.29 -32.74 -11.16
CA VAL A 98 -0.77 -33.21 -12.04
C VAL A 98 -0.36 -32.70 -13.40
N VAL A 99 0.06 -33.61 -14.29
CA VAL A 99 0.21 -33.31 -15.71
C VAL A 99 -1.23 -33.08 -16.16
N VAL A 100 -1.67 -31.83 -16.02
CA VAL A 100 -2.91 -31.40 -16.62
C VAL A 100 -2.59 -31.40 -18.10
N ASP A 101 -3.04 -32.41 -18.84
CA ASP A 101 -3.05 -32.32 -20.30
C ASP A 101 -3.76 -31.00 -20.63
N PRO A 102 -3.08 -30.00 -21.22
CA PRO A 102 -3.67 -28.67 -21.39
C PRO A 102 -4.90 -28.71 -22.31
N ALA A 103 -5.08 -29.79 -23.06
CA ALA A 103 -6.24 -30.05 -23.92
C ALA A 103 -7.39 -30.78 -23.22
N ALA A 104 -7.16 -31.49 -22.10
CA ALA A 104 -8.18 -32.35 -21.48
C ALA A 104 -8.92 -31.70 -20.29
N ALA A 105 -8.40 -30.60 -19.74
CA ALA A 105 -8.96 -29.96 -18.54
C ALA A 105 -9.62 -28.59 -18.77
N ILE A 106 -9.61 -28.07 -20.00
CA ILE A 106 -10.37 -26.86 -20.32
C ILE A 106 -11.75 -27.32 -20.76
N ASP A 107 -12.73 -27.21 -19.86
CA ASP A 107 -14.13 -27.16 -20.30
C ASP A 107 -14.24 -25.96 -21.28
N PRO A 108 -14.61 -26.16 -22.55
CA PRO A 108 -14.75 -25.05 -23.50
C PRO A 108 -15.78 -24.01 -23.05
N ALA A 109 -16.68 -24.34 -22.11
CA ALA A 109 -17.57 -23.37 -21.47
C ALA A 109 -16.84 -22.42 -20.50
N CYS A 110 -15.63 -22.77 -20.04
CA CYS A 110 -14.77 -21.98 -19.16
C CYS A 110 -13.71 -21.15 -19.93
N LEU A 111 -13.69 -21.21 -21.27
CA LEU A 111 -12.90 -20.30 -22.09
C LEU A 111 -13.55 -18.92 -22.06
N VAL A 112 -13.07 -18.06 -21.15
CA VAL A 112 -13.45 -16.65 -21.12
C VAL A 112 -13.03 -16.01 -22.45
N ASP A 113 -13.98 -15.39 -23.15
CA ASP A 113 -13.73 -14.78 -24.46
C ASP A 113 -12.62 -13.72 -24.33
N VAL A 114 -11.58 -13.84 -25.14
CA VAL A 114 -10.48 -12.86 -25.21
C VAL A 114 -11.02 -11.45 -25.47
N ARG A 115 -12.16 -11.33 -26.17
CA ARG A 115 -12.88 -10.08 -26.38
C ARG A 115 -13.51 -9.53 -25.10
N GLU A 116 -14.03 -10.39 -24.23
CA GLU A 116 -14.58 -10.01 -22.93
C GLU A 116 -13.47 -9.47 -22.02
N ILE A 117 -12.34 -10.17 -21.95
CA ILE A 117 -11.14 -9.72 -21.22
C ILE A 117 -10.62 -8.37 -21.77
N ALA A 118 -10.60 -8.20 -23.09
CA ALA A 118 -10.20 -6.95 -23.72
C ALA A 118 -11.18 -5.81 -23.38
N SER A 119 -12.48 -6.10 -23.32
CA SER A 119 -13.51 -5.13 -22.96
C SER A 119 -13.41 -4.69 -21.49
N ASP A 120 -13.15 -5.62 -20.57
CA ASP A 120 -12.96 -5.33 -19.16
C ASP A 120 -11.70 -4.51 -18.92
N ARG A 121 -10.61 -4.85 -19.63
CA ARG A 121 -9.38 -4.05 -19.60
C ARG A 121 -9.61 -2.66 -20.15
N ALA A 122 -10.35 -2.51 -21.25
CA ALA A 122 -10.67 -1.20 -21.80
C ALA A 122 -11.48 -0.35 -20.81
N ARG A 123 -12.44 -0.96 -20.11
CA ARG A 123 -13.22 -0.29 -19.05
C ARG A 123 -12.34 0.13 -17.88
N LEU A 124 -11.46 -0.75 -17.42
CA LEU A 124 -10.51 -0.44 -16.35
C LEU A 124 -9.56 0.70 -16.74
N MET A 125 -9.04 0.66 -17.97
CA MET A 125 -8.13 1.69 -18.49
C MET A 125 -8.80 3.05 -18.61
N ARG A 126 -10.09 3.10 -19.01
CA ARG A 126 -10.88 4.35 -18.96
C ARG A 126 -11.00 4.89 -17.54
N ALA A 127 -11.40 4.05 -16.59
CA ALA A 127 -11.50 4.47 -15.19
C ALA A 127 -10.16 4.94 -14.60
N GLN A 128 -9.05 4.33 -15.02
CA GLN A 128 -7.71 4.78 -14.65
C GLN A 128 -7.34 6.12 -15.31
N ALA A 129 -7.69 6.33 -16.58
CA ALA A 129 -7.48 7.58 -17.28
C ALA A 129 -8.26 8.73 -16.61
N ASP A 130 -9.52 8.51 -16.27
CA ASP A 130 -10.37 9.50 -15.57
C ASP A 130 -9.76 9.90 -14.21
N ARG A 131 -9.24 8.91 -13.46
CA ARG A 131 -8.55 9.16 -12.18
C ARG A 131 -7.32 10.05 -12.38
N VAL A 132 -6.52 9.78 -13.41
CA VAL A 132 -5.32 10.57 -13.73
C VAL A 132 -5.70 11.97 -14.19
N GLU A 133 -6.77 12.12 -14.98
CA GLU A 133 -7.28 13.42 -15.41
C GLU A 133 -7.74 14.26 -14.22
N MET A 134 -8.54 13.70 -13.31
CA MET A 134 -8.93 14.37 -12.06
C MET A 134 -7.72 14.79 -11.22
N GLN A 135 -6.70 13.92 -11.10
CA GLN A 135 -5.48 14.23 -10.36
C GLN A 135 -4.62 15.33 -11.03
N ASN A 136 -4.60 15.37 -12.36
CA ASN A 136 -3.93 16.41 -13.13
C ASN A 136 -4.65 17.75 -12.96
N ALA A 137 -5.98 17.78 -12.98
CA ALA A 137 -6.76 18.98 -12.72
C ALA A 137 -6.56 19.51 -11.28
N ILE A 138 -6.39 18.62 -10.28
CA ILE A 138 -5.96 19.03 -8.93
C ILE A 138 -4.57 19.67 -8.97
N THR A 139 -3.61 19.02 -9.65
CA THR A 139 -2.23 19.52 -9.78
C THR A 139 -2.18 20.88 -10.48
N ARG A 140 -3.05 21.10 -11.47
CA ARG A 140 -3.21 22.37 -12.21
C ARG A 140 -4.03 23.43 -11.45
N ARG A 141 -4.54 23.11 -10.25
CA ARG A 141 -5.43 23.96 -9.43
C ARG A 141 -6.77 24.29 -10.09
N GLU A 142 -7.17 23.53 -11.10
CA GLU A 142 -8.50 23.62 -11.72
C GLU A 142 -9.56 22.95 -10.83
N LEU A 143 -9.15 21.96 -10.02
CA LEU A 143 -9.96 21.33 -8.98
C LEU A 143 -9.29 21.52 -7.61
N ALA A 144 -9.97 22.20 -6.68
CA ALA A 144 -9.53 22.27 -5.29
C ALA A 144 -10.08 21.07 -4.51
N PRO A 145 -9.24 20.25 -3.86
CA PRO A 145 -9.74 19.20 -2.97
C PRO A 145 -10.56 19.83 -1.85
N VAL A 146 -11.83 19.43 -1.72
CA VAL A 146 -12.76 19.97 -0.71
C VAL A 146 -12.18 19.86 0.71
N SER A 147 -11.47 18.77 0.99
CA SER A 147 -10.77 18.56 2.27
C SER A 147 -9.64 19.58 2.51
N LEU A 148 -8.96 20.04 1.46
CA LEU A 148 -7.94 21.09 1.59
C LEU A 148 -8.58 22.45 1.87
N MET A 149 -9.71 22.77 1.23
CA MET A 149 -10.45 24.00 1.51
C MET A 149 -10.94 24.02 2.96
N GLY A 150 -11.49 22.92 3.45
CA GLY A 150 -11.88 22.77 4.86
C GLY A 150 -10.70 22.97 5.82
N ASN A 151 -9.52 22.41 5.52
CA ASN A 151 -8.32 22.61 6.33
C ASN A 151 -7.82 24.06 6.34
N VAL A 152 -7.85 24.74 5.19
CA VAL A 152 -7.48 26.16 5.10
C VAL A 152 -8.44 27.02 5.91
N LEU A 153 -9.75 26.80 5.76
CA LEU A 153 -10.77 27.52 6.52
C LEU A 153 -10.65 27.26 8.03
N ALA A 154 -10.44 26.02 8.46
CA ALA A 154 -10.24 25.69 9.87
C ALA A 154 -9.00 26.37 10.46
N ARG A 155 -7.88 26.41 9.71
CA ARG A 155 -6.67 27.13 10.13
C ARG A 155 -6.87 28.63 10.16
N ALA A 156 -7.56 29.20 9.17
CA ALA A 156 -7.88 30.62 9.11
C ALA A 156 -8.79 31.04 10.29
N GLY A 157 -9.87 30.28 10.54
CA GLY A 157 -10.79 30.50 11.66
C GLY A 157 -10.09 30.39 13.02
N THR A 158 -9.22 29.39 13.20
CA THR A 158 -8.41 29.25 14.42
C THR A 158 -7.50 30.46 14.64
N ARG A 159 -6.84 30.94 13.58
CA ARG A 159 -5.95 32.11 13.66
C ARG A 159 -6.75 33.38 13.99
N ALA A 160 -7.88 33.60 13.32
CA ALA A 160 -8.76 34.73 13.57
C ALA A 160 -9.28 34.72 15.02
N GLY A 161 -9.76 33.56 15.51
CA GLY A 161 -10.21 33.41 16.90
C GLY A 161 -9.13 33.77 17.93
N ARG A 162 -7.90 33.29 17.73
CA ARG A 162 -6.76 33.65 18.60
C ARG A 162 -6.48 35.15 18.58
N MET A 163 -6.52 35.78 17.41
CA MET A 163 -6.30 37.23 17.30
C MET A 163 -7.38 38.00 18.05
N LEU A 164 -8.65 37.59 17.93
CA LEU A 164 -9.76 38.20 18.67
C LEU A 164 -9.57 38.06 20.19
N ASP A 165 -9.17 36.89 20.68
CA ASP A 165 -8.97 36.63 22.11
C ASP A 165 -7.82 37.47 22.71
N THR A 166 -6.87 37.94 21.89
CA THR A 166 -5.79 38.85 22.36
C THR A 166 -6.22 40.30 22.53
N ILE A 167 -7.33 40.72 21.91
CA ILE A 167 -7.77 42.13 21.88
C ILE A 167 -7.94 42.72 23.30
N PRO A 168 -8.64 42.07 24.25
CA PRO A 168 -8.80 42.63 25.59
C PRO A 168 -7.46 42.88 26.30
N GLY A 169 -6.50 41.97 26.14
CA GLY A 169 -5.14 42.11 26.70
C GLY A 169 -4.36 43.26 26.06
N GLU A 170 -4.45 43.41 24.74
CA GLU A 170 -3.85 44.54 24.01
C GLU A 170 -4.45 45.88 24.44
N ILE A 171 -5.77 45.96 24.63
CA ILE A 171 -6.45 47.16 25.11
C ILE A 171 -5.96 47.51 26.53
N ARG A 172 -5.92 46.55 27.46
CA ARG A 172 -5.42 46.78 28.82
C ARG A 172 -3.97 47.26 28.85
N ARG A 173 -3.12 46.74 27.94
CA ARG A 173 -1.73 47.16 27.82
C ARG A 173 -1.58 48.59 27.30
N ARG A 174 -2.41 49.00 26.33
CA ARG A 174 -2.36 50.34 25.72
C ARG A 174 -3.11 51.40 26.55
N GLN A 175 -4.11 50.98 27.31
CA GLN A 175 -4.94 51.84 28.16
C GLN A 175 -5.06 51.22 29.56
N PRO A 176 -4.09 51.47 30.45
CA PRO A 176 -4.09 50.90 31.81
C PRO A 176 -5.27 51.35 32.67
N GLU A 177 -5.81 52.54 32.41
CA GLU A 177 -6.91 53.16 33.18
C GLU A 177 -8.30 52.65 32.78
N ILE A 178 -8.42 51.80 31.76
CA ILE A 178 -9.72 51.27 31.34
C ILE A 178 -10.38 50.47 32.46
N ASN A 179 -11.69 50.66 32.66
CA ASN A 179 -12.46 49.89 33.63
C ASN A 179 -12.45 48.40 33.27
N ALA A 180 -12.29 47.54 34.28
CA ALA A 180 -12.39 46.09 34.14
C ALA A 180 -13.75 45.64 33.58
N ASP A 181 -14.85 46.32 33.94
CA ASP A 181 -16.19 45.98 33.43
C ASP A 181 -16.28 46.23 31.91
N ALA A 182 -15.64 47.28 31.41
CA ALA A 182 -15.59 47.57 29.98
C ALA A 182 -14.79 46.49 29.22
N LEU A 183 -13.68 46.01 29.78
CA LEU A 183 -12.92 44.90 29.20
C LEU A 183 -13.71 43.59 29.20
N ALA A 184 -14.47 43.32 30.27
CA ALA A 184 -15.36 42.15 30.35
C ALA A 184 -16.47 42.23 29.30
N ALA A 185 -17.06 43.41 29.07
CA ALA A 185 -18.05 43.62 28.02
C ALA A 185 -17.49 43.34 26.62
N VAL A 186 -16.27 43.81 26.32
CA VAL A 186 -15.58 43.54 25.04
C VAL A 186 -15.32 42.04 24.87
N ALA A 187 -14.81 41.36 25.90
CA ALA A 187 -14.60 39.92 25.87
C ALA A 187 -15.92 39.15 25.64
N GLY A 188 -17.02 39.62 26.23
CA GLY A 188 -18.36 39.07 26.01
C GLY A 188 -18.85 39.21 24.57
N ILE A 189 -18.60 40.35 23.92
CA ILE A 189 -18.94 40.55 22.51
C ILE A 189 -18.09 39.62 21.61
N ILE A 190 -16.80 39.51 21.88
CA ILE A 190 -15.91 38.59 21.14
C ILE A 190 -16.40 37.14 21.25
N ALA A 191 -16.80 36.71 22.46
CA ALA A 191 -17.36 35.39 22.68
C ALA A 191 -18.67 35.17 21.89
N LYS A 192 -19.56 36.17 21.84
CA LYS A 192 -20.78 36.13 21.01
C LYS A 192 -20.45 35.98 19.53
N VAL A 193 -19.50 36.77 19.01
CA VAL A 193 -19.06 36.69 17.61
C VAL A 193 -18.50 35.29 17.30
N ARG A 194 -17.64 34.75 18.17
CA ARG A 194 -17.06 33.42 17.97
C ARG A 194 -18.14 32.33 17.97
N ASN A 195 -19.10 32.40 18.88
CA ASN A 195 -20.20 31.44 18.94
C ASN A 195 -21.13 31.55 17.72
N ALA A 196 -21.39 32.76 17.23
CA ALA A 196 -22.17 32.97 16.01
C ALA A 196 -21.47 32.32 14.81
N VAL A 197 -20.16 32.58 14.63
CA VAL A 197 -19.38 31.98 13.53
C VAL A 197 -19.27 30.46 13.67
N ALA A 198 -19.12 29.94 14.88
CA ALA A 198 -19.04 28.50 15.12
C ALA A 198 -20.35 27.75 14.84
N ASN A 199 -21.49 28.44 14.97
CA ASN A 199 -22.81 27.89 14.73
C ASN A 199 -23.29 28.10 13.28
N LEU A 200 -22.51 28.76 12.42
CA LEU A 200 -22.87 28.92 11.01
C LEU A 200 -23.01 27.56 10.34
N THR A 201 -24.15 27.35 9.70
CA THR A 201 -24.43 26.16 8.90
C THR A 201 -24.41 26.48 7.41
N LEU A 202 -24.34 25.44 6.58
CA LEU A 202 -24.43 25.61 5.13
C LEU A 202 -25.78 26.21 4.70
N ALA A 203 -26.86 25.91 5.43
CA ALA A 203 -28.19 26.45 5.15
C ALA A 203 -28.21 27.98 5.31
N ASP A 204 -27.54 28.50 6.35
CA ASP A 204 -27.45 29.94 6.61
C ASP A 204 -26.73 30.67 5.46
N LEU A 205 -25.67 30.07 4.90
CA LEU A 205 -24.92 30.63 3.77
C LEU A 205 -25.71 30.62 2.45
N LEU A 206 -26.61 29.65 2.27
CA LEU A 206 -27.44 29.55 1.07
C LEU A 206 -28.64 30.50 1.16
N SER A 207 -29.17 30.74 2.36
CA SER A 207 -30.24 31.72 2.59
C SER A 207 -29.78 33.18 2.44
N ASP A 208 -28.49 33.45 2.62
CA ASP A 208 -27.89 34.80 2.49
C ASP A 208 -27.45 35.11 1.04
N SER A 209 -27.97 34.37 0.05
CA SER A 209 -27.72 34.70 -1.36
C SER A 209 -28.20 36.13 -1.62
N PRO A 210 -27.33 37.03 -2.13
CA PRO A 210 -27.74 38.36 -2.57
C PRO A 210 -28.54 38.22 -3.87
N GLU A 211 -29.77 37.74 -3.75
CA GLU A 211 -30.81 38.06 -4.72
C GLU A 211 -31.07 39.58 -4.56
N ASP A 212 -30.91 40.32 -5.67
CA ASP A 212 -31.40 41.70 -5.88
C ASP A 212 -30.56 42.96 -5.52
N GLU A 213 -29.23 42.95 -5.68
CA GLU A 213 -28.49 44.22 -5.92
C GLU A 213 -27.51 44.11 -7.11
N GLY A 214 -28.05 44.01 -8.32
CA GLY A 214 -27.20 43.98 -9.53
C GLY A 214 -27.88 44.02 -10.91
N SER A 215 -29.22 44.00 -11.00
CA SER A 215 -29.93 44.05 -12.29
C SER A 215 -30.45 45.45 -12.68
N ALA A 216 -29.71 46.49 -12.32
CA ALA A 216 -29.92 47.84 -12.86
C ALA A 216 -28.61 48.41 -13.43
N ARG A 217 -27.89 47.64 -14.22
CA ARG A 217 -26.94 48.23 -15.18
C ARG A 217 -27.66 48.41 -16.50
N ALA A 218 -28.38 49.53 -16.60
CA ALA A 218 -28.85 50.07 -17.87
C ALA A 218 -27.67 50.03 -18.86
N ALA A 219 -27.87 49.32 -19.97
CA ALA A 219 -26.90 49.30 -21.07
C ALA A 219 -26.63 50.76 -21.50
N PRO A 220 -25.36 51.18 -21.66
CA PRO A 220 -25.09 52.50 -22.19
C PRO A 220 -25.53 52.52 -23.65
N ASP A 221 -26.45 53.44 -23.95
CA ASP A 221 -26.92 53.81 -25.28
C ASP A 221 -25.75 54.33 -26.14
N TRP A 222 -25.10 53.44 -26.88
CA TRP A 222 -24.10 53.80 -27.89
C TRP A 222 -24.60 53.58 -29.33
N GLU A 223 -25.88 53.28 -29.52
CA GLU A 223 -26.48 53.01 -30.84
C GLU A 223 -27.23 54.22 -31.43
N SER A 224 -26.78 55.43 -31.11
CA SER A 224 -27.25 56.66 -31.76
C SER A 224 -26.07 57.49 -32.25
N ARG A 225 -25.53 57.14 -33.43
CA ARG A 225 -24.83 58.06 -34.34
C ARG A 225 -24.63 57.46 -35.73
#